data_AF-A0A8T0BU77-F1
#
_entry.id   AF-A0A8T0BU77-F1
#
_cell.length_a   1.000
_cell.length_b   1.000
_cell.length_c   1.000
_cell.angle_alpha   90.00
_cell.angle_beta   90.00
_cell.angle_gamma   90.00
#
_symmetry.space_group_name_H-M   'P 1'
#
loop_
_entity.id
_entity.type
_entity.pdbx_description
1 polymer ?
#
loop_
_entity_poly.entity_id
_entity_poly.type
_entity_poly.pdbx_seq_one_letter_code
_entity_poly.pdbx_strand_id
1 'polypeptide(L)'
;MKVWFLLFLLLPLCLTTGVAAQFKIECYGEDFLMVRNMVLHCSSKVQQACYTRSSGEKGCIRTEFCKRPGWTCCNTKLCNDKPRESKPDIKS
;
A
#
# COMPACT_ATOMS: atom_id res chain seq x y z
N MET A 1 19.36 26.00 -37.79
CA MET A 1 17.91 25.73 -37.91
C MET A 1 17.50 24.30 -37.58
N LYS A 2 18.23 23.23 -37.98
CA LYS A 2 17.80 21.83 -37.80
C LYS A 2 17.99 21.22 -36.38
N VAL A 3 18.92 21.77 -35.58
CA VAL A 3 19.19 21.26 -34.21
C VAL A 3 18.05 21.56 -33.23
N TRP A 4 17.34 22.67 -33.42
CA TRP A 4 16.21 23.06 -32.58
C TRP A 4 15.02 22.09 -32.69
N PHE A 5 14.79 21.54 -33.87
CA PHE A 5 13.76 20.51 -34.09
C PHE A 5 14.06 19.21 -33.33
N LEU A 6 15.33 18.81 -33.24
CA LEU A 6 15.74 17.64 -32.45
C LEU A 6 15.52 17.88 -30.95
N LEU A 7 15.81 19.09 -30.49
CA LEU A 7 15.62 19.49 -29.08
C LEU A 7 14.13 19.48 -28.69
N PHE A 8 13.26 20.01 -29.55
CA PHE A 8 11.80 19.95 -29.35
C PHE A 8 11.23 18.53 -29.39
N LEU A 9 11.82 17.63 -30.17
CA LEU A 9 11.39 16.22 -30.23
C LEU A 9 11.83 15.41 -28.99
N LEU A 10 12.97 15.77 -28.39
CA LEU A 10 13.52 15.10 -27.20
C LEU A 10 12.90 15.57 -25.88
N LEU A 11 12.40 16.80 -25.81
CA LEU A 11 11.73 17.34 -24.61
C LEU A 11 10.55 16.48 -24.10
N PRO A 12 9.57 16.06 -24.93
CA PRO A 12 8.44 15.28 -24.46
C PRO A 12 8.82 13.85 -24.03
N LEU A 13 9.91 13.30 -24.56
CA LEU A 13 10.41 11.98 -24.15
C LEU A 13 11.03 12.01 -22.75
N CYS A 14 11.74 13.07 -22.37
CA CYS A 14 12.25 13.24 -21.00
C CYS A 14 11.15 13.51 -19.97
N LEU A 15 10.12 14.28 -20.35
CA LEU A 15 9.02 14.64 -19.45
C LEU A 15 8.07 13.46 -19.15
N THR A 16 7.93 12.52 -20.09
CA THR A 16 7.06 11.35 -19.93
C THR A 16 7.71 10.21 -19.13
N THR A 17 9.04 10.12 -19.09
CA THR A 17 9.75 9.10 -18.30
C THR A 17 10.06 9.53 -16.86
N GLY A 18 9.81 10.80 -16.50
CA GLY A 18 10.23 11.39 -15.22
C GLY A 18 9.21 11.30 -14.07
N VAL A 19 7.98 10.84 -14.32
CA VAL A 19 6.95 10.78 -13.27
C VAL A 19 7.05 9.44 -12.56
N ALA A 20 7.75 9.40 -11.43
CA ALA A 20 7.79 8.21 -10.59
C ALA A 20 6.35 7.81 -10.20
N ALA A 21 5.87 6.68 -10.70
CA ALA A 21 4.55 6.17 -10.38
C ALA A 21 4.43 6.00 -8.86
N GLN A 22 3.52 6.77 -8.24
CA GLN A 22 3.19 6.59 -6.83
C GLN A 22 2.03 5.61 -6.74
N PHE A 23 2.30 4.44 -6.15
CA PHE A 23 1.27 3.48 -5.81
C PHE A 23 0.51 3.99 -4.60
N LYS A 24 -0.81 4.06 -4.74
CA LYS A 24 -1.73 4.47 -3.69
C LYS A 24 -2.68 3.33 -3.37
N ILE A 25 -2.88 3.06 -2.09
CA ILE A 25 -3.87 2.08 -1.61
C ILE A 25 -4.46 2.58 -0.30
N GLU A 26 -5.74 2.28 -0.08
CA GLU A 26 -6.41 2.58 1.18
C GLU A 26 -6.66 1.28 1.93
N CYS A 27 -6.30 1.25 3.21
CA CYS A 27 -6.41 0.07 4.07
C CYS A 27 -6.92 0.48 5.44
N TYR A 28 -7.54 -0.44 6.18
CA TYR A 28 -7.74 -0.26 7.61
C TYR A 28 -6.43 -0.44 8.37
N GLY A 29 -6.25 0.30 9.46
CA GLY A 29 -5.09 0.16 10.33
C GLY A 29 -5.21 0.92 11.64
N GLU A 30 -4.06 1.11 12.27
CA GLU A 30 -3.91 1.93 13.48
C GLU A 30 -3.26 3.27 13.09
N ASP A 31 -3.84 4.39 13.53
CA ASP A 31 -3.29 5.73 13.29
C ASP A 31 -2.23 6.12 14.34
N PHE A 32 -1.69 7.34 14.23
CA PHE A 32 -0.67 7.87 15.15
C PHE A 32 -1.15 8.03 16.60
N LEU A 33 -2.47 8.05 16.83
CA LEU A 33 -3.09 8.13 18.16
C LEU A 33 -3.48 6.75 18.69
N MET A 34 -2.98 5.67 18.07
CA MET A 34 -3.31 4.29 18.41
C MET A 34 -4.80 3.96 18.21
N VAL A 35 -5.51 4.74 17.39
CA VAL A 35 -6.91 4.48 17.06
C VAL A 35 -6.97 3.41 15.99
N ARG A 36 -7.59 2.28 16.32
CA ARG A 36 -7.70 1.12 15.44
C ARG A 36 -8.86 1.25 14.46
N ASN A 37 -8.76 0.52 13.35
CA ASN A 37 -9.73 0.50 12.25
C ASN A 37 -9.93 1.87 11.59
N MET A 38 -8.88 2.69 11.59
CA MET A 38 -8.86 3.93 10.83
C MET A 38 -8.52 3.66 9.37
N VAL A 39 -9.07 4.46 8.46
CA VAL A 39 -8.69 4.42 7.04
C VAL A 39 -7.31 5.07 6.88
N LEU A 40 -6.35 4.27 6.43
CA LEU A 40 -5.00 4.72 6.10
C LEU A 40 -4.91 4.97 4.59
N HIS A 41 -4.42 6.14 4.20
CA HIS A 41 -4.13 6.50 2.81
C HIS A 41 -2.64 6.28 2.53
N CYS A 42 -2.28 5.07 2.11
CA CYS A 42 -0.90 4.66 1.92
C CYS A 42 -0.40 5.07 0.54
N SER A 43 0.79 5.69 0.49
CA SER A 43 1.45 6.11 -0.74
C SER A 43 2.91 5.65 -0.73
N SER A 44 3.37 5.04 -1.81
CA SER A 44 4.75 4.58 -1.94
C SER A 44 5.20 4.53 -3.40
N LYS A 45 6.53 4.52 -3.61
CA LYS A 45 7.15 4.29 -4.93
C LYS A 45 7.10 2.82 -5.36
N VAL A 46 6.71 1.92 -4.45
CA VAL A 46 6.61 0.48 -4.69
C VAL A 46 5.21 -0.03 -4.37
N GLN A 47 4.79 -1.11 -5.02
CA GLN A 47 3.46 -1.69 -4.84
C GLN A 47 3.24 -2.14 -3.38
N GLN A 48 2.16 -1.65 -2.77
CA GLN A 48 1.72 -2.01 -1.42
C GLN A 48 0.44 -2.85 -1.46
N ALA A 49 0.18 -3.54 -0.36
CA ALA A 49 -1.00 -4.34 -0.08
C ALA A 49 -1.53 -4.01 1.33
N CYS A 50 -2.82 -4.22 1.56
CA CYS A 50 -3.37 -4.22 2.90
C CYS A 50 -3.01 -5.53 3.60
N TYR A 51 -2.70 -5.47 4.89
CA TYR A 51 -2.47 -6.67 5.70
C TYR A 51 -3.39 -6.73 6.92
N THR A 52 -3.54 -7.94 7.44
CA THR A 52 -4.06 -8.24 8.78
C THR A 52 -3.17 -9.32 9.39
N ARG A 53 -2.63 -9.07 10.59
CA ARG A 53 -1.87 -10.07 11.35
C ARG A 53 -2.80 -10.93 12.18
N SER A 54 -2.32 -12.09 12.60
CA SER A 54 -3.02 -12.96 13.57
C SER A 54 -3.35 -12.27 14.90
N SER A 55 -2.63 -11.21 15.28
CA SER A 55 -2.95 -10.36 16.43
C SER A 55 -4.17 -9.45 16.23
N GLY A 56 -4.67 -9.34 15.00
CA GLY A 56 -5.68 -8.36 14.59
C GLY A 56 -5.12 -6.99 14.21
N GLU A 57 -3.80 -6.80 14.23
CA GLU A 57 -3.14 -5.60 13.70
C GLU A 57 -3.37 -5.50 12.20
N LYS A 58 -3.70 -4.30 11.72
CA LYS A 58 -4.00 -4.02 10.31
C LYS A 58 -3.14 -2.86 9.82
N GLY A 59 -2.87 -2.82 8.52
CA GLY A 59 -2.21 -1.66 7.91
C GLY A 59 -1.80 -1.91 6.47
N CYS A 60 -0.80 -1.15 6.02
CA CYS A 60 -0.21 -1.28 4.69
C CYS A 60 1.19 -1.87 4.76
N ILE A 61 1.52 -2.72 3.79
CA ILE A 61 2.85 -3.32 3.68
C ILE A 61 3.27 -3.40 2.22
N ARG A 62 4.57 -3.41 1.94
CA ARG A 62 5.05 -3.75 0.60
C ARG A 62 4.64 -5.19 0.27
N THR A 63 4.18 -5.39 -0.96
CA THR A 63 3.66 -6.69 -1.43
C THR A 63 4.67 -7.82 -1.26
N GLU A 64 5.97 -7.52 -1.37
CA GLU A 64 7.08 -8.47 -1.16
C GLU A 64 7.09 -9.12 0.24
N PHE A 65 6.58 -8.44 1.27
CA PHE A 65 6.54 -8.95 2.64
C PHE A 65 5.26 -9.71 2.99
N CYS A 66 4.29 -9.80 2.08
CA CYS A 66 3.05 -10.54 2.29
C CYS A 66 3.21 -12.07 2.34
N LYS A 67 4.44 -12.59 2.19
CA LYS A 67 4.76 -14.02 2.36
C LYS A 67 5.12 -14.40 3.81
N ARG A 68 5.13 -13.43 4.73
CA ARG A 68 5.49 -13.67 6.14
C ARG A 68 4.39 -14.50 6.84
N PRO A 69 4.74 -15.52 7.62
CA PRO A 69 3.76 -16.31 8.35
C PRO A 69 2.97 -15.44 9.34
N GLY A 70 1.67 -15.73 9.47
CA GLY A 70 0.75 -14.97 10.33
C GLY A 70 0.24 -13.65 9.74
N TRP A 71 0.49 -13.38 8.46
CA TRP A 71 -0.02 -12.23 7.73
C TRP A 71 -1.02 -12.69 6.67
N THR A 72 -2.18 -12.05 6.64
CA THR A 72 -3.13 -12.15 5.54
C THR A 72 -3.08 -10.86 4.75
N CYS A 73 -2.86 -10.92 3.44
CA CYS A 73 -2.77 -9.75 2.58
C CYS A 73 -3.83 -9.73 1.48
N CYS A 74 -4.16 -8.51 1.02
CA CYS A 74 -5.05 -8.27 -0.11
C CYS A 74 -4.71 -6.93 -0.80
N ASN A 75 -5.08 -6.78 -2.07
CA ASN A 75 -4.54 -5.74 -2.96
C ASN A 75 -5.58 -4.72 -3.46
N THR A 76 -6.79 -4.75 -2.90
CA THR A 76 -7.89 -3.85 -3.28
C THR A 76 -8.19 -2.86 -2.16
N LYS A 77 -8.88 -1.77 -2.50
CA LYS A 77 -9.26 -0.73 -1.55
C LYS A 77 -10.04 -1.33 -0.37
N LEU A 78 -9.58 -1.04 0.86
CA LEU A 78 -10.20 -1.41 2.13
C LEU A 78 -10.46 -2.92 2.32
N CYS A 79 -9.75 -3.77 1.57
CA CYS A 79 -10.02 -5.21 1.52
C CYS A 79 -9.73 -5.97 2.82
N ASN A 80 -9.03 -5.33 3.77
CA ASN A 80 -8.74 -5.89 5.08
C ASN A 80 -9.81 -5.57 6.14
N ASP A 81 -11.03 -5.24 5.71
CA ASP A 81 -12.21 -5.15 6.57
C ASP A 81 -12.76 -6.53 6.95
N LYS A 82 -11.93 -7.35 7.58
CA LYS A 82 -12.39 -8.59 8.19
C LYS A 82 -12.76 -8.34 9.65
N PRO A 83 -13.86 -8.93 10.15
CA PRO A 83 -14.16 -8.98 11.57
C PRO A 83 -12.96 -9.59 12.32
N ARG A 84 -12.71 -9.15 13.56
CA ARG A 84 -11.75 -9.85 14.42
C ARG A 84 -12.27 -11.28 14.58
N GLU A 85 -11.53 -12.27 14.10
CA GLU A 85 -11.62 -13.61 14.66
C GLU A 85 -11.29 -13.45 16.15
N SER A 86 -12.30 -13.57 16.99
CA SER A 86 -12.13 -13.65 18.43
C SER A 86 -11.15 -14.77 18.69
N LYS A 87 -9.97 -14.42 19.21
CA LYS A 87 -8.99 -15.36 19.77
C LYS A 87 -9.79 -16.41 20.57
N PRO A 88 -9.66 -17.73 20.30
CA PRO A 88 -10.37 -18.72 21.08
C PRO A 88 -9.98 -18.51 22.54
N ASP A 89 -10.98 -18.24 23.39
CA ASP A 89 -10.79 -18.13 24.83
C ASP A 89 -10.22 -19.46 25.32
N ILE A 90 -8.91 -19.50 25.54
CA ILE A 90 -8.28 -20.57 26.30
C ILE A 90 -8.78 -20.35 27.73
N LYS A 91 -9.90 -20.99 28.07
CA LYS A 91 -10.33 -21.17 29.46
C LYS A 91 -9.23 -21.98 30.15
N SER A 92 -8.50 -21.31 31.04
CA SER A 92 -7.67 -21.96 32.05
C SER A 92 -8.53 -22.48 33.19
#